data_AF-A0A9Q0I7K1-F1
#
_entry.id   AF-A0A9Q0I7K1-F1
#
_cell.length_a   1.000
_cell.length_b   1.000
_cell.length_c   1.000
_cell.angle_alpha   90.00
_cell.angle_beta   90.00
_cell.angle_gamma   90.00
#
_symmetry.space_group_name_H-M   'P 1'
#
loop_
_entity.id
_entity.type
_entity.pdbx_description
1 polymer ?
#
loop_
_entity_poly.entity_id
_entity_poly.type
_entity_poly.pdbx_seq_one_letter_code
_entity_poly.pdbx_strand_id
1 'polypeptide(L)'
;MLQDSKGALRLLLLACLVGLMAAEVGSFSPCLSFFHRDTPPTGIVGSGCTVPVCQRYRNQYRFASLYDRLHRTPLYSAYLLTAAAGKRPKTLWKYEPQYLWSAYCCPAYNASLPKWARPFFPTYAAVGRNDPQSGPEIVPVDPKAKVRGYDVKPMPLADLEDVLEQRLAMPVTLFQGQCV
;
A
#
# COMPACT_ATOMS: atom_id res chain seq x y z
N MET A 1 -49.85 -13.96 -26.79
CA MET A 1 -48.89 -12.83 -26.82
C MET A 1 -49.30 -11.84 -25.74
N LEU A 2 -48.31 -11.18 -25.15
CA LEU A 2 -48.35 -10.21 -24.04
C LEU A 2 -48.58 -10.78 -22.62
N GLN A 3 -47.84 -10.47 -21.54
CA GLN A 3 -46.49 -9.94 -21.27
C GLN A 3 -46.56 -9.49 -19.80
N ASP A 4 -46.11 -10.32 -18.85
CA ASP A 4 -46.07 -9.91 -17.43
C ASP A 4 -44.70 -9.29 -17.10
N SER A 5 -44.44 -8.12 -17.71
CA SER A 5 -43.18 -7.37 -17.62
C SER A 5 -43.03 -6.52 -16.35
N LYS A 6 -43.92 -6.67 -15.36
CA LYS A 6 -43.91 -5.82 -14.16
C LYS A 6 -42.99 -6.31 -13.04
N GLY A 7 -42.66 -7.61 -13.02
CA GLY A 7 -41.79 -8.21 -12.02
C GLY A 7 -40.30 -7.93 -12.25
N ALA A 8 -39.84 -8.01 -13.50
CA ALA A 8 -38.44 -7.79 -13.86
C ALA A 8 -38.00 -6.32 -13.65
N LEU A 9 -38.91 -5.37 -13.91
CA LEU A 9 -38.61 -3.94 -13.78
C LEU A 9 -38.39 -3.52 -12.32
N ARG A 10 -39.09 -4.15 -11.36
CA ARG A 10 -38.89 -3.89 -9.92
C ARG A 10 -37.57 -4.45 -9.39
N LEU A 11 -37.09 -5.57 -9.93
CA LEU A 11 -35.82 -6.18 -9.52
C LEU A 11 -34.61 -5.39 -10.05
N LEU A 12 -34.72 -4.83 -11.27
CA LEU A 12 -33.70 -3.96 -11.86
C LEU A 12 -33.55 -2.61 -11.15
N LEU A 13 -34.65 -2.05 -10.62
CA LEU A 13 -34.63 -0.78 -9.87
C LEU A 13 -33.91 -0.89 -8.52
N LEU A 14 -33.94 -2.05 -7.86
CA LEU A 14 -33.25 -2.25 -6.57
C LEU A 14 -31.73 -2.28 -6.71
N ALA A 15 -31.20 -2.74 -7.85
CA ALA A 15 -29.76 -2.82 -8.09
C ALA A 15 -29.10 -1.43 -8.26
N CYS A 16 -29.86 -0.41 -8.70
CA CYS A 16 -29.35 0.96 -8.85
C CYS A 16 -29.25 1.74 -7.52
N LEU A 17 -29.97 1.32 -6.48
CA LEU A 17 -29.97 2.00 -5.18
C LEU A 17 -28.76 1.60 -4.31
N VAL A 18 -28.12 0.49 -4.62
CA VAL A 18 -26.86 0.07 -4.00
C VAL A 18 -25.75 0.61 -4.87
N GLY A 19 -25.29 1.84 -4.59
CA GLY A 19 -24.23 2.48 -5.37
C GLY A 19 -23.06 1.52 -5.59
N LEU A 20 -22.87 1.07 -6.83
CA LEU A 20 -21.68 0.32 -7.22
C LEU A 20 -20.49 1.23 -6.93
N MET A 21 -19.72 0.90 -5.90
CA MET A 21 -18.38 1.41 -5.74
C MET A 21 -17.57 0.81 -6.89
N ALA A 22 -17.52 1.52 -8.02
CA ALA A 22 -16.70 1.16 -9.15
C ALA A 22 -15.22 1.35 -8.74
N ALA A 23 -14.66 0.31 -8.14
CA ALA A 23 -13.23 0.12 -8.17
C ALA A 23 -12.88 -0.25 -9.62
N GLU A 24 -11.95 0.48 -10.22
CA GLU A 24 -11.45 0.12 -11.53
C GLU A 24 -10.40 -0.97 -11.32
N VAL A 25 -10.68 -2.17 -11.85
CA VAL A 25 -9.90 -3.39 -11.62
C VAL A 25 -9.18 -3.75 -12.91
N GLY A 26 -7.90 -4.07 -12.81
CA GLY A 26 -7.12 -4.65 -13.91
C GLY A 26 -5.93 -3.80 -14.37
N SER A 27 -5.88 -2.50 -14.05
CA SER A 27 -4.71 -1.66 -14.33
C SER A 27 -4.58 -0.51 -13.32
N PHE A 28 -3.33 -0.10 -13.06
CA PHE A 28 -3.04 1.12 -12.30
C PHE A 28 -3.07 2.40 -13.14
N SER A 29 -3.24 2.33 -14.47
CA SER A 29 -3.23 3.52 -15.36
C SER A 29 -4.03 4.72 -14.83
N PRO A 30 -5.24 4.56 -14.25
CA PRO A 30 -6.02 5.69 -13.73
C PRO A 30 -5.47 6.32 -12.43
N CYS A 31 -4.54 5.65 -11.75
CA CYS A 31 -4.10 6.00 -10.42
C CYS A 31 -2.57 5.86 -10.21
N LEU A 32 -1.78 5.95 -11.30
CA LEU A 32 -0.32 5.91 -11.24
C LEU A 32 0.27 7.02 -10.36
N SER A 33 -0.40 8.17 -10.27
CA SER A 33 0.03 9.33 -9.48
C SER A 33 0.16 9.10 -7.99
N PHE A 34 -0.35 7.98 -7.45
CA PHE A 34 -0.11 7.59 -6.06
C PHE A 34 1.23 6.89 -5.84
N PHE A 35 1.90 6.47 -6.90
CA PHE A 35 3.21 5.84 -6.83
C PHE A 35 4.31 6.87 -7.02
N HIS A 36 5.47 6.60 -6.42
CA HIS A 36 6.63 7.44 -6.64
C HIS A 36 7.01 7.43 -8.12
N ARG A 37 7.09 8.60 -8.75
CA ARG A 37 7.36 8.77 -10.19
C ARG A 37 6.47 7.88 -11.06
N ASP A 38 5.19 7.76 -10.71
CA ASP A 38 4.20 7.00 -11.47
C ASP A 38 4.59 5.51 -11.69
N THR A 39 5.44 4.95 -10.84
CA THR A 39 6.04 3.62 -11.02
C THR A 39 5.65 2.68 -9.86
N PRO A 40 4.74 1.71 -10.09
CA PRO A 40 4.40 0.70 -9.09
C PRO A 40 5.59 -0.19 -8.72
N PRO A 41 5.69 -0.68 -7.47
CA PRO A 41 6.73 -1.62 -7.09
C PRO A 41 6.55 -2.95 -7.84
N THR A 42 7.68 -3.53 -8.23
CA THR A 42 7.76 -4.83 -8.90
C THR A 42 8.19 -5.92 -7.92
N GLY A 43 7.98 -7.19 -8.30
CA GLY A 43 8.44 -8.35 -7.51
C GLY A 43 7.54 -8.77 -6.34
N ILE A 44 6.37 -8.15 -6.19
CA ILE A 44 5.29 -8.61 -5.28
C ILE A 44 4.20 -9.25 -6.14
N VAL A 45 4.24 -10.58 -6.27
CA VAL A 45 3.33 -11.34 -7.17
C VAL A 45 2.13 -11.95 -6.46
N GLY A 46 2.19 -12.11 -5.13
CA GLY A 46 1.08 -12.71 -4.39
C GLY A 46 1.00 -14.23 -4.56
N SER A 47 -0.22 -14.73 -4.43
CA SER A 47 -0.63 -16.07 -4.87
C SER A 47 -0.62 -16.28 -6.41
N GLY A 48 -0.24 -15.27 -7.20
CA GLY A 48 -0.46 -15.23 -8.65
C GLY A 48 -1.89 -14.84 -9.06
N CYS A 49 -2.83 -14.76 -8.11
CA CYS A 49 -4.21 -14.29 -8.31
C CYS A 49 -4.39 -12.83 -7.89
N THR A 50 -3.44 -11.97 -8.27
CA THR A 50 -3.44 -10.54 -7.89
C THR A 50 -4.11 -9.66 -8.94
N VAL A 51 -4.76 -8.59 -8.48
CA VAL A 51 -5.39 -7.59 -9.35
C VAL A 51 -5.01 -6.17 -8.91
N PRO A 52 -4.58 -5.30 -9.84
CA PRO A 52 -4.46 -3.86 -9.57
C PRO A 52 -5.84 -3.26 -9.34
N VAL A 53 -5.96 -2.41 -8.33
CA VAL A 53 -7.22 -1.73 -7.98
C VAL A 53 -6.97 -0.24 -7.73
N CYS A 54 -7.67 0.62 -8.47
CA CYS A 54 -7.73 2.06 -8.18
C CYS A 54 -8.95 2.36 -7.29
N GLN A 55 -8.70 2.79 -6.06
CA GLN A 55 -9.73 2.93 -5.02
C GLN A 55 -10.33 4.34 -5.02
N ARG A 56 -11.67 4.40 -5.03
CA ARG A 56 -12.42 5.67 -5.11
C ARG A 56 -13.18 5.96 -3.82
N TYR A 57 -13.23 7.24 -3.46
CA TYR A 57 -14.13 7.76 -2.44
C TYR A 57 -14.69 9.11 -2.86
N ARG A 58 -16.03 9.25 -2.81
CA ARG A 58 -16.76 10.42 -3.34
C ARG A 58 -16.37 10.70 -4.80
N ASN A 59 -16.38 9.64 -5.60
CA ASN A 59 -16.04 9.66 -7.03
C ASN A 59 -14.62 10.12 -7.39
N GLN A 60 -13.72 10.26 -6.41
CA GLN A 60 -12.32 10.64 -6.63
C GLN A 60 -11.40 9.49 -6.25
N TYR A 61 -10.35 9.25 -7.05
CA TYR A 61 -9.30 8.30 -6.67
C TYR A 61 -8.59 8.78 -5.40
N ARG A 62 -8.31 7.85 -4.48
CA ARG A 62 -7.66 8.14 -3.19
C ARG A 62 -6.37 7.39 -2.96
N PHE A 63 -6.30 6.16 -3.47
CA PHE A 63 -5.13 5.30 -3.35
C PHE A 63 -5.21 4.18 -4.39
N ALA A 64 -4.08 3.54 -4.61
CA ALA A 64 -3.94 2.34 -5.42
C ALA A 64 -3.65 1.14 -4.50
N SER A 65 -4.12 -0.05 -4.84
CA SER A 65 -3.82 -1.28 -4.10
C SER A 65 -3.57 -2.44 -5.05
N LEU A 66 -2.56 -3.27 -4.79
CA LEU A 66 -2.46 -4.59 -5.39
C LEU A 66 -3.17 -5.59 -4.49
N TYR A 67 -4.28 -6.16 -4.97
CA TYR A 67 -5.15 -7.01 -4.17
C TYR A 67 -4.96 -8.48 -4.52
N ASP A 68 -4.62 -9.32 -3.55
CA ASP A 68 -4.61 -10.77 -3.71
C ASP A 68 -6.01 -11.32 -3.49
N ARG A 69 -6.61 -11.86 -4.56
CA ARG A 69 -7.98 -12.37 -4.52
C ARG A 69 -8.10 -13.69 -3.77
N LEU A 70 -7.06 -14.52 -3.78
CA LEU A 70 -7.06 -15.82 -3.12
C LEU A 70 -7.07 -15.62 -1.60
N HIS A 71 -6.16 -14.78 -1.11
CA HIS A 71 -6.02 -14.47 0.31
C HIS A 71 -6.95 -13.35 0.79
N ARG A 72 -7.69 -12.73 -0.14
CA ARG A 72 -8.62 -11.62 0.12
C ARG A 72 -7.96 -10.45 0.85
N THR A 73 -6.68 -10.18 0.57
CA THR A 73 -5.88 -9.18 1.27
C THR A 73 -5.17 -8.26 0.29
N PRO A 74 -5.11 -6.94 0.56
CA PRO A 74 -4.20 -6.07 -0.18
C PRO A 74 -2.76 -6.40 0.20
N LEU A 75 -1.93 -6.74 -0.79
CA LEU A 75 -0.49 -6.99 -0.56
C LEU A 75 0.24 -5.69 -0.27
N TYR A 76 -0.13 -4.62 -0.96
CA TYR A 76 0.29 -3.26 -0.65
C TYR A 76 -0.76 -2.25 -1.10
N SER A 77 -0.62 -1.03 -0.59
CA SER A 77 -1.34 0.14 -1.08
C SER A 77 -0.40 1.33 -1.20
N ALA A 78 -0.64 2.19 -2.18
CA ALA A 78 0.10 3.42 -2.42
C ALA A 78 -0.84 4.62 -2.41
N TYR A 79 -0.42 5.69 -1.74
CA TYR A 79 -1.21 6.92 -1.57
C TYR A 79 -0.29 8.12 -1.33
N LEU A 80 -0.81 9.31 -1.61
CA LEU A 80 -0.10 10.55 -1.33
C LEU A 80 -0.46 11.04 0.08
N LEU A 81 0.56 11.14 0.94
CA LEU A 81 0.45 11.80 2.23
C LEU A 81 0.44 13.32 2.03
N THR A 82 -0.70 13.94 2.27
CA THR A 82 -0.84 15.40 2.30
C THR A 82 -0.67 15.93 3.71
N ALA A 83 -0.26 17.20 3.84
CA ALA A 83 -0.25 17.87 5.14
C ALA A 83 -1.62 17.76 5.83
N ALA A 84 -1.60 17.50 7.14
CA ALA A 84 -2.82 17.33 7.91
C ALA A 84 -3.64 18.62 7.90
N ALA A 85 -4.84 18.57 7.32
CA ALA A 85 -5.78 19.70 7.29
C ALA A 85 -6.56 19.87 8.61
N GLY A 86 -6.00 19.42 9.73
CA GLY A 86 -6.64 19.49 11.05
C GLY A 86 -6.32 18.30 11.95
N LYS A 87 -7.12 18.15 13.01
CA LYS A 87 -7.02 17.03 13.94
C LYS A 87 -7.58 15.77 13.29
N ARG A 88 -6.99 14.62 13.66
CA ARG A 88 -7.48 13.31 13.27
C ARG A 88 -8.96 13.14 13.69
N PRO A 89 -9.87 12.75 12.78
CA PRO A 89 -11.28 12.54 13.11
C PRO A 89 -11.46 11.52 14.24
N LYS A 90 -12.44 11.75 15.12
CA LYS A 90 -12.80 10.82 16.22
C LYS A 90 -13.72 9.66 15.78
N THR A 91 -14.23 9.70 14.54
CA THR A 91 -15.19 8.72 14.00
C THR A 91 -14.57 7.35 13.73
N LEU A 92 -15.42 6.32 13.62
CA LEU A 92 -15.02 4.92 13.41
C LEU A 92 -13.98 4.79 12.29
N TRP A 93 -12.84 4.26 12.68
CA TRP A 93 -11.69 4.02 11.83
C TRP A 93 -12.03 3.02 10.73
N LYS A 94 -11.47 3.24 9.54
CA LYS A 94 -11.32 2.16 8.55
C LYS A 94 -10.06 1.39 8.90
N TYR A 95 -9.92 0.16 8.39
CA TYR A 95 -8.68 -0.61 8.51
C TYR A 95 -7.54 0.18 7.86
N GLU A 96 -6.81 0.93 8.68
CA GLU A 96 -5.53 1.51 8.30
C GLU A 96 -4.44 0.44 8.49
N PRO A 97 -3.45 0.38 7.60
CA PRO A 97 -2.28 -0.47 7.83
C PRO A 97 -1.68 -0.15 9.20
N GLN A 98 -1.24 -1.17 9.93
CA GLN A 98 -0.54 -0.97 11.21
C GLN A 98 0.85 -0.37 11.01
N TYR A 99 1.49 -0.72 9.88
CA TYR A 99 2.83 -0.27 9.50
C TYR A 99 2.81 0.29 8.08
N LEU A 100 3.71 1.24 7.83
CA LEU A 100 4.07 1.73 6.50
C LEU A 100 5.52 1.38 6.25
N TRP A 101 5.87 1.13 4.99
CA TRP A 101 7.24 0.96 4.59
C TRP A 101 7.55 1.79 3.37
N SER A 102 8.81 2.19 3.23
CA SER A 102 9.34 2.78 2.03
C SER A 102 10.68 2.13 1.72
N ALA A 103 10.96 2.01 0.43
CA ALA A 103 12.25 1.59 -0.09
C ALA A 103 12.56 2.43 -1.31
N TYR A 104 13.85 2.65 -1.56
CA TYR A 104 14.30 3.22 -2.82
C TYR A 104 15.39 2.37 -3.45
N CYS A 105 15.51 2.57 -4.75
CA CYS A 105 16.60 2.08 -5.56
C CYS A 105 17.21 3.23 -6.34
N CYS A 106 18.54 3.33 -6.29
CA CYS A 106 19.34 4.27 -7.05
C CYS A 106 20.30 3.51 -7.97
N PRO A 107 19.86 3.11 -9.19
CA PRO A 107 20.71 2.33 -10.11
C PRO A 107 21.93 3.13 -10.57
N ALA A 108 21.76 4.45 -10.69
CA ALA A 108 22.81 5.38 -11.10
C ALA A 108 23.35 6.13 -9.87
N TYR A 109 24.21 5.48 -9.08
CA TYR A 109 24.90 6.11 -7.95
C TYR A 109 26.41 6.16 -8.18
N ASN A 110 27.08 7.13 -7.54
CA ASN A 110 28.54 7.20 -7.57
C ASN A 110 29.11 6.15 -6.62
N ALA A 111 29.85 5.15 -7.12
CA ALA A 111 30.45 4.12 -6.29
C ALA A 111 31.53 4.65 -5.31
N SER A 112 32.11 5.83 -5.56
CA SER A 112 33.07 6.50 -4.67
C SER A 112 32.39 7.24 -3.52
N LEU A 113 31.50 6.57 -2.78
CA LEU A 113 30.82 7.17 -1.63
C LEU A 113 31.74 7.30 -0.41
N PRO A 114 31.56 8.36 0.39
CA PRO A 114 32.07 8.42 1.76
C PRO A 114 31.65 7.18 2.56
N LYS A 115 32.50 6.72 3.48
CA LYS A 115 32.26 5.49 4.25
C LYS A 115 30.89 5.46 4.96
N TRP A 116 30.42 6.61 5.44
CA TRP A 116 29.13 6.75 6.11
C TRP A 116 27.92 6.56 5.17
N ALA A 117 28.07 6.87 3.88
CA ALA A 117 26.98 6.83 2.91
C ALA A 117 26.81 5.44 2.27
N ARG A 118 27.88 4.62 2.24
CA ARG A 118 27.88 3.29 1.62
C ARG A 118 26.74 2.36 2.06
N PRO A 119 26.31 2.32 3.34
CA PRO A 119 25.22 1.45 3.77
C PRO A 119 23.84 1.82 3.19
N PHE A 120 23.70 3.04 2.63
CA PHE A 120 22.44 3.58 2.15
C PHE A 120 22.31 3.51 0.61
N PHE A 121 23.30 2.98 -0.11
CA PHE A 121 23.27 2.92 -1.57
C PHE A 121 23.72 1.54 -2.07
N PRO A 122 23.18 1.07 -3.21
CA PRO A 122 22.18 1.72 -4.08
C PRO A 122 20.75 1.72 -3.52
N THR A 123 20.48 0.90 -2.51
CA THR A 123 19.14 0.71 -1.94
C THR A 123 19.13 0.93 -0.44
N TYR A 124 18.01 1.43 0.07
CA TYR A 124 17.76 1.47 1.50
C TYR A 124 16.26 1.54 1.77
N ALA A 125 15.88 1.21 3.00
CA ALA A 125 14.49 1.09 3.40
C ALA A 125 14.22 1.68 4.79
N ALA A 126 12.94 1.86 5.08
CA ALA A 126 12.46 2.17 6.42
C ALA A 126 11.07 1.58 6.63
N VAL A 127 10.78 1.18 7.86
CA VAL A 127 9.42 0.83 8.32
C VAL A 127 9.02 1.82 9.41
N GLY A 128 7.82 2.38 9.29
CA GLY A 128 7.20 3.26 10.28
C GLY A 128 5.94 2.66 10.86
N ARG A 129 5.65 2.99 12.11
CA ARG A 129 4.38 2.66 12.76
C ARG A 129 3.31 3.65 12.30
N ASN A 130 2.19 3.14 11.83
CA ASN A 130 1.02 3.95 11.48
C ASN A 130 -0.08 3.88 12.54
N ASP A 131 -0.15 2.76 13.25
CA ASP A 131 -0.96 2.62 14.47
C ASP A 131 -0.04 2.63 15.71
N PRO A 132 -0.23 3.57 16.66
CA PRO A 132 0.56 3.63 17.88
C PRO A 132 0.44 2.37 18.75
N GLN A 133 -0.64 1.59 18.59
CA GLN A 133 -0.89 0.35 19.32
C GLN A 133 -0.32 -0.90 18.63
N SER A 134 0.41 -0.76 17.51
CA SER A 134 1.07 -1.89 16.84
C SER A 134 2.05 -2.64 17.78
N GLY A 135 2.35 -3.91 17.48
CA GLY A 135 3.39 -4.65 18.22
C GLY A 135 4.78 -3.97 18.16
N PRO A 136 5.74 -4.31 19.04
CA PRO A 136 7.09 -3.74 18.98
C PRO A 136 8.04 -4.48 18.01
N GLU A 137 7.59 -5.55 17.37
CA GLU A 137 8.48 -6.56 16.78
C GLU A 137 9.22 -6.09 15.53
N ILE A 138 8.56 -5.25 14.72
CA ILE A 138 9.16 -4.68 13.49
C ILE A 138 9.81 -3.34 13.83
N VAL A 139 9.07 -2.48 14.51
CA VAL A 139 9.51 -1.14 14.91
C VAL A 139 9.25 -0.96 16.40
N PRO A 140 10.29 -1.00 17.25
CA PRO A 140 10.16 -0.74 18.68
C PRO A 140 9.64 0.66 18.97
N VAL A 141 8.95 0.83 20.09
CA VAL A 141 8.51 2.15 20.57
C VAL A 141 9.65 2.84 21.30
N ASP A 142 10.00 4.08 20.92
CA ASP A 142 10.90 4.90 21.72
C ASP A 142 10.11 5.53 22.88
N PRO A 143 10.41 5.19 24.15
CA PRO A 143 9.74 5.80 25.30
C PRO A 143 10.02 7.30 25.42
N LYS A 144 11.07 7.81 24.75
CA LYS A 144 11.47 9.22 24.76
C LYS A 144 10.92 10.01 23.56
N ALA A 145 10.21 9.37 22.64
CA ALA A 145 9.64 10.05 21.48
C ALA A 145 8.63 11.13 21.90
N LYS A 146 8.72 12.30 21.24
CA LYS A 146 7.79 13.43 21.45
C LYS A 146 6.35 13.04 21.17
N VAL A 147 6.13 12.19 20.17
CA VAL A 147 4.84 11.58 19.86
C VAL A 147 5.05 10.07 19.86
N ARG A 148 4.51 9.40 20.89
CA ARG A 148 4.74 7.97 21.11
C ARG A 148 3.99 7.10 20.10
N GLY A 149 4.66 6.04 19.65
CA GLY A 149 4.04 4.97 18.84
C GLY A 149 4.06 5.20 17.34
N TYR A 150 4.64 6.30 16.85
CA TYR A 150 4.81 6.60 15.41
C TYR A 150 6.28 6.53 14.98
N ASP A 151 7.03 5.67 15.65
CA ASP A 151 8.46 5.49 15.45
C ASP A 151 8.76 4.95 14.04
N VAL A 152 9.97 5.25 13.55
CA VAL A 152 10.46 4.80 12.24
C VAL A 152 11.80 4.10 12.45
N LYS A 153 11.94 2.90 11.89
CA LYS A 153 13.16 2.11 11.88
C LYS A 153 13.75 2.08 10.47
N PRO A 154 14.86 2.79 10.20
CA PRO A 154 15.64 2.59 8.99
C PRO A 154 16.27 1.19 8.97
N MET A 155 16.37 0.57 7.80
CA MET A 155 16.94 -0.76 7.63
C MET A 155 17.48 -1.00 6.21
N PRO A 156 18.42 -1.95 6.03
CA PRO A 156 18.78 -2.48 4.71
C PRO A 156 17.56 -2.98 3.93
N LEU A 157 17.67 -3.03 2.59
CA LEU A 157 16.59 -3.55 1.74
C LEU A 157 16.26 -5.01 2.06
N ALA A 158 17.29 -5.86 2.25
CA ALA A 158 17.12 -7.27 2.58
C ALA A 158 16.30 -7.47 3.87
N ASP A 159 16.59 -6.72 4.92
CA ASP A 159 15.83 -6.77 6.18
C ASP A 159 14.35 -6.39 5.98
N LEU A 160 14.06 -5.42 5.10
CA LEU A 160 12.68 -5.08 4.75
C LEU A 160 12.01 -6.23 3.99
N GLU A 161 12.69 -6.81 3.00
CA GLU A 161 12.19 -7.95 2.23
C GLU A 161 11.86 -9.12 3.16
N ASP A 162 12.75 -9.49 4.09
CA ASP A 162 12.51 -10.51 5.11
C ASP A 162 11.23 -10.22 5.94
N VAL A 163 11.04 -8.96 6.36
CA VAL A 163 9.82 -8.55 7.08
C VAL A 163 8.58 -8.72 6.21
N LEU A 164 8.64 -8.32 4.94
CA LEU A 164 7.52 -8.44 4.01
C LEU A 164 7.21 -9.90 3.70
N GLU A 165 8.23 -10.73 3.50
CA GLU A 165 8.08 -12.15 3.23
C GLU A 165 7.38 -12.88 4.38
N GLN A 166 7.81 -12.61 5.61
CA GLN A 166 7.19 -13.17 6.81
C GLN A 166 5.74 -12.71 6.98
N ARG A 167 5.45 -11.43 6.72
CA ARG A 167 4.12 -10.85 6.94
C ARG A 167 3.10 -11.21 5.87
N LEU A 168 3.56 -11.34 4.62
CA LEU A 168 2.73 -11.72 3.49
C LEU A 168 2.71 -13.23 3.25
N ALA A 169 3.57 -13.99 3.97
CA ALA A 169 3.75 -15.43 3.83
C ALA A 169 4.05 -15.85 2.37
N MET A 170 4.94 -15.12 1.72
CA MET A 170 5.32 -15.33 0.31
C MET A 170 6.68 -14.71 0.00
N PRO A 171 7.39 -15.16 -1.05
CA PRO A 171 8.62 -14.51 -1.49
C PRO A 171 8.38 -13.08 -1.96
N VAL A 172 9.29 -12.16 -1.61
CA VAL A 172 9.23 -10.74 -1.96
C VAL A 172 10.62 -10.28 -2.39
N THR A 173 10.72 -9.82 -3.63
CA THR A 173 11.95 -9.25 -4.18
C THR A 173 11.67 -7.87 -4.78
N LEU A 174 11.75 -6.85 -3.94
CA LEU A 174 11.57 -5.48 -4.36
C LEU A 174 12.61 -5.11 -5.42
N PHE A 175 12.15 -4.40 -6.45
CA PHE A 175 12.97 -3.99 -7.59
C PHE A 175 13.53 -5.14 -8.46
N GLN A 176 13.11 -6.39 -8.26
CA GLN A 176 13.47 -7.54 -9.12
C GLN A 176 14.98 -7.67 -9.42
N GLY A 177 15.85 -7.35 -8.45
CA GLY A 177 17.30 -7.44 -8.63
C GLY A 177 17.91 -6.39 -9.55
N GLN A 178 17.18 -5.32 -9.88
CA GLN A 178 17.71 -4.21 -10.72
C GLN A 178 18.71 -3.31 -9.97
N CYS A 179 18.89 -3.52 -8.68
CA CYS A 179 19.47 -2.56 -7.74
C CYS A 179 20.42 -3.21 -6.73
N VAL A 180 21.08 -4.30 -7.13
CA VAL A 180 22.09 -5.05 -6.35
C VAL A 180 23.51 -4.64 -6.72
#